data_AF-A0A2E3QG33-F1
#
_entry.id   AF-A0A2E3QG33-F1
#
_cell.length_a   1.000
_cell.length_b   1.000
_cell.length_c   1.000
_cell.angle_alpha   90.00
_cell.angle_beta   90.00
_cell.angle_gamma   90.00
#
_symmetry.space_group_name_H-M   'P 1'
#
loop_
_entity.id
_entity.type
_entity.pdbx_description
1 polymer ?
#
loop_
_entity_poly.entity_id
_entity_poly.type
_entity_poly.pdbx_seq_one_letter_code
_entity_poly.pdbx_strand_id
1 'polypeptide(L)'
;MTDEDPQDQQQSLKGDDAVRLWRQGPAVWNEWSRNHPDYNISFDGVDFSTERRPDEMLSFEGYYFGNGDVTFRDVKFGDGNVTFRHANFGNGTSDFSGASFGDGRLIFSAATFGNGGVIFYQVKFGKGVKDFSETVFGTGEVNFLEADFDDGHINFFATDFGNGDVLLTDTTIGSGQLILAKACASHFLFSPKAHKLTAISARGLVISQWGVLMLKDGSTLETLDFQGASFDGAVFISGDLDIVPDLRRIRSSHQIELGELKIELRRLSHYSSSRLLKYFSQCSENVEDSGRLRRLKEIAEANKDHQAALRFSADENRASRWIQTSKLGSILDIAFSGFSNYGQSILRPFCWLAGLLAIGTSLYKFMGTNEHPIGKPEWWGDLGQAIALATSNSLPFLPQSRGIRDDAIKALYSNDPSLLIDAIMIGHGALSFIFLFLIGLGLRNRFRL
;
A
#
# COMPACT_ATOMS: atom_id res chain seq x y z
N MET A 1 43.58 -19.84 42.20
CA MET A 1 43.92 -18.93 41.09
C MET A 1 42.72 -18.94 40.18
N THR A 2 41.79 -18.04 40.44
CA THR A 2 40.65 -17.75 39.58
C THR A 2 41.07 -16.56 38.74
N ASP A 3 41.27 -16.80 37.45
CA ASP A 3 41.40 -15.74 36.44
C ASP A 3 40.02 -15.06 36.34
N GLU A 4 39.87 -13.93 37.04
CA GLU A 4 38.85 -12.95 36.69
C GLU A 4 39.42 -12.08 35.58
N ASP A 5 38.83 -12.24 34.40
CA ASP A 5 39.00 -11.41 33.21
C ASP A 5 38.70 -9.94 33.56
N PRO A 6 39.62 -8.98 33.32
CA PRO A 6 39.38 -7.59 33.63
C PRO A 6 38.40 -7.02 32.60
N GLN A 7 37.10 -7.10 32.87
CA GLN A 7 36.14 -6.21 32.21
C GLN A 7 36.56 -4.78 32.50
N ASP A 8 37.00 -4.08 31.45
CA ASP A 8 37.22 -2.64 31.40
C ASP A 8 36.12 -1.92 32.19
N GLN A 9 36.45 -1.44 33.40
CA GLN A 9 35.58 -0.55 34.14
C GLN A 9 35.63 0.83 33.46
N GLN A 10 34.99 0.94 32.30
CA GLN A 10 34.77 2.23 31.67
C GLN A 10 34.05 3.13 32.68
N GLN A 11 34.66 4.28 32.96
CA GLN A 11 34.18 5.21 33.99
C GLN A 11 32.80 5.73 33.62
N SER A 12 31.90 5.87 34.61
CA SER A 12 30.50 6.24 34.38
C SER A 12 30.00 7.33 35.31
N LEU A 13 29.18 8.24 34.78
CA LEU A 13 28.35 9.20 35.51
C LEU A 13 26.91 8.70 35.52
N LYS A 14 26.37 8.36 36.69
CA LYS A 14 25.08 7.65 36.78
C LYS A 14 24.15 8.10 37.89
N GLY A 15 22.85 7.86 37.70
CA GLY A 15 21.81 8.06 38.71
C GLY A 15 21.78 9.50 39.25
N ASP A 16 21.71 9.65 40.57
CA ASP A 16 21.62 10.96 41.24
C ASP A 16 22.78 11.89 40.90
N ASP A 17 23.98 11.36 40.64
CA ASP A 17 25.15 12.17 40.30
C ASP A 17 24.98 12.81 38.92
N ALA A 18 24.48 12.04 37.96
CA ALA A 18 24.12 12.53 36.63
C ALA A 18 23.01 13.58 36.72
N VAL A 19 21.95 13.32 37.50
CA VAL A 19 20.84 14.27 37.68
C VAL A 19 21.33 15.56 38.34
N ARG A 20 22.20 15.50 39.36
CA ARG A 20 22.76 16.71 40.00
C ARG A 20 23.61 17.53 39.05
N LEU A 21 24.38 16.91 38.17
CA LEU A 21 25.13 17.66 37.15
C LEU A 21 24.19 18.25 36.09
N TRP A 22 23.21 17.48 35.63
CA TRP A 22 22.22 17.92 34.65
C TRP A 22 21.46 19.18 35.11
N ARG A 23 21.07 19.25 36.38
CA ARG A 23 20.40 20.43 36.99
C ARG A 23 21.21 21.73 36.93
N GLN A 24 22.54 21.66 36.77
CA GLN A 24 23.40 22.83 36.66
C GLN A 24 23.36 23.49 35.28
N GLY A 25 22.65 22.88 34.32
CA GLY A 25 22.44 23.41 32.99
C GLY A 25 23.50 22.98 31.97
N PRO A 26 23.24 23.24 30.67
CA PRO A 26 24.08 22.76 29.58
C PRO A 26 25.50 23.32 29.61
N ALA A 27 25.72 24.53 30.12
CA ALA A 27 27.06 25.12 30.16
C ALA A 27 28.01 24.31 31.05
N VAL A 28 27.59 24.02 32.29
CA VAL A 28 28.38 23.25 33.26
C VAL A 28 28.50 21.80 32.83
N TRP A 29 27.39 21.20 32.35
CA TRP A 29 27.39 19.85 31.81
C TRP A 29 28.39 19.70 30.66
N ASN A 30 28.34 20.60 29.67
CA ASN A 30 29.18 20.51 28.47
C ASN A 30 30.67 20.75 28.80
N GLU A 31 30.98 21.60 29.78
CA GLU A 31 32.35 21.73 30.29
C GLU A 31 32.83 20.43 30.92
N TRP A 32 32.01 19.82 31.78
CA TRP A 32 32.33 18.54 32.41
C TRP A 32 32.52 17.43 31.37
N SER A 33 31.60 17.30 30.41
CA SER A 33 31.65 16.26 29.38
C SER A 33 32.88 16.40 28.46
N ARG A 34 33.28 17.62 28.09
CA ARG A 34 34.52 17.84 27.32
C ARG A 34 35.78 17.41 28.06
N ASN A 35 35.77 17.45 29.39
CA ASN A 35 36.87 16.97 30.23
C ASN A 35 36.79 15.45 30.50
N HIS A 36 35.65 14.81 30.19
CA HIS A 36 35.40 13.39 30.41
C HIS A 36 34.72 12.77 29.16
N PRO A 37 35.34 12.89 27.97
CA PRO A 37 34.65 12.57 26.72
C PRO A 37 34.26 11.10 26.61
N ASP A 38 35.00 10.17 27.22
CA ASP A 38 34.77 8.73 27.05
C ASP A 38 33.98 8.10 28.22
N TYR A 39 33.41 8.93 29.11
CA TYR A 39 32.57 8.45 30.21
C TYR A 39 31.21 7.97 29.70
N ASN A 40 30.76 6.84 30.23
CA ASN A 40 29.38 6.40 30.03
C ASN A 40 28.44 7.23 30.92
N ILE A 41 27.31 7.67 30.39
CA ILE A 41 26.32 8.48 31.09
C ILE A 41 25.03 7.68 31.23
N SER A 42 24.56 7.48 32.45
CA SER A 42 23.38 6.65 32.72
C SER A 42 22.35 7.38 33.58
N PHE A 43 21.17 7.60 33.01
CA PHE A 43 19.97 8.03 33.71
C PHE A 43 18.99 6.87 33.97
N ASP A 44 19.43 5.63 33.82
CA ASP A 44 18.57 4.44 33.98
C ASP A 44 17.71 4.47 35.24
N GLY A 45 16.41 4.22 35.08
CA GLY A 45 15.41 4.15 36.14
C GLY A 45 15.06 5.50 36.80
N VAL A 46 15.61 6.62 36.34
CA VAL A 46 15.30 7.95 36.89
C VAL A 46 13.86 8.35 36.59
N ASP A 47 13.16 8.89 37.59
CA ASP A 47 11.83 9.50 37.43
C ASP A 47 11.93 11.03 37.36
N PHE A 48 12.14 11.54 36.14
CA PHE A 48 12.17 12.98 35.87
C PHE A 48 10.80 13.66 36.02
N SER A 49 9.69 12.93 36.20
CA SER A 49 8.41 13.58 36.50
C SER A 49 8.46 14.39 37.81
N THR A 50 9.36 14.01 38.72
CA THR A 50 9.63 14.74 39.97
C THR A 50 10.53 15.96 39.80
N GLU A 51 11.24 16.05 38.67
CA GLU A 51 12.15 17.15 38.32
C GLU A 51 11.46 18.27 37.52
N ARG A 52 10.20 18.07 37.13
CA ARG A 52 9.44 19.06 36.36
C ARG A 52 9.04 20.25 37.22
N ARG A 53 9.34 21.44 36.72
CA ARG A 53 8.75 22.69 37.24
C ARG A 53 7.42 22.95 36.52
N PRO A 54 6.41 23.53 37.20
CA PRO A 54 5.16 23.92 36.57
C PRO A 54 5.44 24.80 35.34
N ASP A 55 4.77 24.49 34.23
CA ASP A 55 4.85 25.21 32.94
C ASP A 55 6.24 25.23 32.26
N GLU A 56 7.21 24.47 32.76
CA GLU A 56 8.53 24.33 32.13
C GLU A 56 8.67 22.98 31.38
N MET A 57 9.34 23.04 30.23
CA MET A 57 9.71 21.86 29.45
C MET A 57 10.91 21.17 30.10
N LEU A 58 10.85 19.84 30.23
CA LEU A 58 12.00 19.06 30.65
C LEU A 58 13.04 19.06 29.53
N SER A 59 14.24 19.59 29.80
CA SER A 59 15.18 19.97 28.74
C SER A 59 16.55 19.34 28.89
N PHE A 60 17.03 18.78 27.78
CA PHE A 60 18.40 18.38 27.49
C PHE A 60 18.91 19.13 26.25
N GLU A 61 18.31 20.28 25.94
CA GLU A 61 18.66 21.05 24.75
C GLU A 61 20.12 21.54 24.79
N GLY A 62 20.86 21.23 23.72
CA GLY A 62 22.26 21.62 23.57
C GLY A 62 23.24 20.90 24.49
N TYR A 63 22.82 19.82 25.17
CA TYR A 63 23.72 18.99 25.97
C TYR A 63 24.65 18.17 25.08
N TYR A 64 25.94 18.16 25.40
CA TYR A 64 26.94 17.27 24.84
C TYR A 64 27.19 16.14 25.84
N PHE A 65 26.85 14.92 25.48
CA PHE A 65 26.95 13.75 26.35
C PHE A 65 28.32 13.04 26.28
N GLY A 66 29.21 13.45 25.37
CA GLY A 66 30.49 12.77 25.16
C GLY A 66 30.36 11.64 24.15
N ASN A 67 31.39 10.80 24.05
CA ASN A 67 31.52 9.66 23.15
C ASN A 67 31.29 8.30 23.82
N GLY A 68 31.12 8.26 25.15
CA GLY A 68 30.69 7.05 25.86
C GLY A 68 29.22 6.73 25.62
N ASP A 69 28.77 5.58 26.10
CA ASP A 69 27.37 5.17 26.00
C ASP A 69 26.46 6.10 26.82
N VAL A 70 25.28 6.42 26.30
CA VAL A 70 24.29 7.28 26.95
C VAL A 70 22.99 6.51 27.13
N THR A 71 22.61 6.23 28.37
CA THR A 71 21.45 5.37 28.65
C THR A 71 20.36 6.11 29.44
N PHE A 72 19.12 5.91 29.03
CA PHE A 72 17.87 6.38 29.61
C PHE A 72 16.90 5.20 29.76
N ARG A 73 17.40 4.01 30.13
CA ARG A 73 16.56 2.81 30.21
C ARG A 73 15.55 2.90 31.34
N ASP A 74 14.32 2.49 31.08
CA ASP A 74 13.21 2.51 32.04
C ASP A 74 12.98 3.90 32.69
N VAL A 75 13.41 4.98 32.01
CA VAL A 75 13.23 6.35 32.49
C VAL A 75 11.78 6.79 32.35
N LYS A 76 11.28 7.48 33.38
CA LYS A 76 9.98 8.15 33.33
C LYS A 76 10.18 9.65 33.20
N PHE A 77 9.97 10.20 32.01
CA PHE A 77 10.03 11.65 31.80
C PHE A 77 8.79 12.37 32.33
N GLY A 78 7.66 11.66 32.48
CA GLY A 78 6.39 12.21 32.98
C GLY A 78 5.65 13.08 31.97
N ASP A 79 4.43 13.50 32.31
CA ASP A 79 3.58 14.29 31.41
C ASP A 79 4.11 15.70 31.18
N GLY A 80 3.98 16.17 29.94
CA GLY A 80 4.47 17.48 29.48
C GLY A 80 5.61 17.37 28.48
N ASN A 81 6.01 18.48 27.88
CA ASN A 81 7.00 18.46 26.80
C ASN A 81 8.39 18.02 27.30
N VAL A 82 9.13 17.31 26.45
CA VAL A 82 10.52 16.87 26.65
C VAL A 82 11.34 17.26 25.41
N THR A 83 12.50 17.87 25.60
CA THR A 83 13.38 18.26 24.47
C THR A 83 14.81 17.77 24.64
N PHE A 84 15.37 17.29 23.54
CA PHE A 84 16.77 17.00 23.24
C PHE A 84 17.22 17.78 22.01
N ARG A 85 16.55 18.89 21.68
CA ARG A 85 16.89 19.72 20.51
C ARG A 85 18.37 20.11 20.55
N HIS A 86 19.08 19.99 19.43
CA HIS A 86 20.53 20.27 19.36
C HIS A 86 21.42 19.48 20.35
N ALA A 87 20.91 18.44 21.02
CA ALA A 87 21.74 17.59 21.86
C ALA A 87 22.70 16.77 20.99
N ASN A 88 23.89 16.49 21.51
CA ASN A 88 24.90 15.67 20.86
C ASN A 88 25.23 14.48 21.77
N PHE A 89 24.85 13.29 21.31
CA PHE A 89 25.02 12.02 22.01
C PHE A 89 26.38 11.34 21.74
N GLY A 90 27.17 11.91 20.83
CA GLY A 90 28.47 11.39 20.39
C GLY A 90 28.43 9.96 19.88
N ASN A 91 29.59 9.29 19.92
CA ASN A 91 29.80 8.03 19.19
C ASN A 91 29.36 6.76 19.94
N GLY A 92 29.03 6.86 21.22
CA GLY A 92 28.55 5.73 22.01
C GLY A 92 27.12 5.32 21.64
N THR A 93 26.69 4.19 22.18
CA THR A 93 25.31 3.72 22.02
C THR A 93 24.38 4.63 22.83
N SER A 94 23.28 5.07 22.21
CA SER A 94 22.21 5.81 22.88
C SER A 94 21.01 4.90 23.11
N ASP A 95 20.70 4.58 24.36
CA ASP A 95 19.69 3.57 24.71
C ASP A 95 18.55 4.15 25.55
N PHE A 96 17.35 4.20 24.98
CA PHE A 96 16.12 4.65 25.62
C PHE A 96 15.18 3.48 25.96
N SER A 97 15.66 2.24 25.96
CA SER A 97 14.79 1.06 26.08
C SER A 97 13.85 1.13 27.28
N GLY A 98 12.56 0.88 27.07
CA GLY A 98 11.55 0.91 28.12
C GLY A 98 11.16 2.32 28.66
N ALA A 99 11.77 3.40 28.15
CA ALA A 99 11.46 4.75 28.60
C ALA A 99 10.02 5.18 28.27
N SER A 100 9.47 6.12 29.06
CA SER A 100 8.14 6.70 28.90
C SER A 100 8.16 8.23 28.90
N PHE A 101 7.70 8.83 27.80
CA PHE A 101 7.75 10.28 27.56
C PHE A 101 6.51 11.08 27.96
N GLY A 102 5.40 10.41 28.30
CA GLY A 102 4.10 11.06 28.60
C GLY A 102 3.43 11.68 27.36
N ASP A 103 2.29 12.34 27.54
CA ASP A 103 1.46 12.84 26.42
C ASP A 103 1.91 14.19 25.83
N GLY A 104 3.04 14.74 26.28
CA GLY A 104 3.61 15.99 25.77
C GLY A 104 4.39 15.81 24.45
N ARG A 105 4.85 16.92 23.86
CA ARG A 105 5.72 16.87 22.68
C ARG A 105 7.11 16.34 23.06
N LEU A 106 7.63 15.42 22.26
CA LEU A 106 9.00 14.94 22.32
C LEU A 106 9.78 15.53 21.14
N ILE A 107 10.88 16.22 21.43
CA ILE A 107 11.64 16.97 20.43
C ILE A 107 13.10 16.52 20.43
N PHE A 108 13.53 15.85 19.36
CA PHE A 108 14.92 15.52 19.03
C PHE A 108 15.44 16.34 17.84
N SER A 109 14.71 17.37 17.41
CA SER A 109 15.07 18.09 16.19
C SER A 109 16.48 18.66 16.23
N ALA A 110 17.19 18.51 15.11
CA ALA A 110 18.61 18.87 14.98
C ALA A 110 19.55 18.26 16.04
N ALA A 111 19.16 17.17 16.71
CA ALA A 111 20.07 16.38 17.54
C ALA A 111 21.05 15.59 16.67
N THR A 112 22.21 15.24 17.23
CA THR A 112 23.24 14.44 16.56
C THR A 112 23.57 13.22 17.40
N PHE A 113 23.41 12.04 16.79
CA PHE A 113 23.95 10.77 17.26
C PHE A 113 25.15 10.41 16.37
N GLY A 114 26.09 9.67 16.94
CA GLY A 114 27.30 9.24 16.25
C GLY A 114 27.20 7.82 15.71
N ASN A 115 28.29 7.06 15.81
CA ASN A 115 28.39 5.77 15.14
C ASN A 115 27.79 4.59 15.92
N GLY A 116 27.49 4.77 17.22
CA GLY A 116 26.81 3.79 18.06
C GLY A 116 25.34 3.64 17.69
N GLY A 117 24.73 2.53 18.11
CA GLY A 117 23.30 2.29 17.88
C GLY A 117 22.42 3.27 18.66
N VAL A 118 21.23 3.56 18.13
CA VAL A 118 20.21 4.34 18.81
C VAL A 118 18.98 3.47 19.03
N ILE A 119 18.69 3.17 20.30
CA ILE A 119 17.76 2.12 20.69
C ILE A 119 16.54 2.75 21.37
N PHE A 120 15.37 2.57 20.76
CA PHE A 120 14.04 2.93 21.29
C PHE A 120 13.18 1.66 21.49
N TYR A 121 13.80 0.55 21.92
CA TYR A 121 13.11 -0.71 22.13
C TYR A 121 12.04 -0.59 23.23
N GLN A 122 10.81 -1.01 22.94
CA GLN A 122 9.68 -0.94 23.88
C GLN A 122 9.43 0.45 24.51
N VAL A 123 9.83 1.53 23.84
CA VAL A 123 9.59 2.91 24.30
C VAL A 123 8.10 3.25 24.18
N LYS A 124 7.60 4.01 25.16
CA LYS A 124 6.26 4.63 25.13
C LYS A 124 6.38 6.12 24.84
N PHE A 125 6.09 6.50 23.61
CA PHE A 125 6.22 7.90 23.16
C PHE A 125 5.07 8.81 23.60
N GLY A 126 3.89 8.26 23.91
CA GLY A 126 2.68 9.02 24.29
C GLY A 126 2.06 9.80 23.12
N LYS A 127 1.02 10.61 23.36
CA LYS A 127 0.16 11.19 22.29
C LYS A 127 0.66 12.45 21.61
N GLY A 128 1.75 13.04 22.11
CA GLY A 128 2.29 14.27 21.55
C GLY A 128 2.92 14.08 20.19
N VAL A 129 3.47 15.17 19.64
CA VAL A 129 4.31 15.12 18.43
C VAL A 129 5.67 14.54 18.79
N LYS A 130 6.19 13.61 17.97
CA LYS A 130 7.54 13.04 18.07
C LYS A 130 8.36 13.64 16.94
N ASP A 131 9.14 14.65 17.26
CA ASP A 131 9.85 15.47 16.28
C ASP A 131 11.34 15.11 16.21
N PHE A 132 11.74 14.39 15.18
CA PHE A 132 13.11 14.03 14.82
C PHE A 132 13.60 14.79 13.57
N SER A 133 12.97 15.93 13.25
CA SER A 133 13.35 16.69 12.06
C SER A 133 14.79 17.18 12.12
N GLU A 134 15.51 17.08 11.00
CA GLU A 134 16.91 17.50 10.88
C GLU A 134 17.88 16.76 11.84
N THR A 135 17.43 15.67 12.48
CA THR A 135 18.29 14.81 13.29
C THR A 135 19.27 14.04 12.41
N VAL A 136 20.49 13.85 12.90
CA VAL A 136 21.51 13.00 12.27
C VAL A 136 21.75 11.79 13.17
N PHE A 137 21.45 10.58 12.70
CA PHE A 137 21.60 9.34 13.48
C PHE A 137 22.97 8.67 13.35
N GLY A 138 23.74 9.01 12.31
CA GLY A 138 25.07 8.44 12.09
C GLY A 138 25.05 7.05 11.43
N THR A 139 25.94 6.14 11.83
CA THR A 139 26.12 4.84 11.14
C THR A 139 25.58 3.64 11.91
N GLY A 140 25.18 3.83 13.16
CA GLY A 140 24.61 2.76 13.98
C GLY A 140 23.17 2.45 13.61
N GLU A 141 22.71 1.25 13.97
CA GLU A 141 21.29 0.85 13.83
C GLU A 141 20.40 1.80 14.64
N VAL A 142 19.28 2.22 14.05
CA VAL A 142 18.21 2.97 14.70
C VAL A 142 17.01 2.04 14.90
N ASN A 143 16.80 1.62 16.14
CA ASN A 143 15.91 0.51 16.46
C ASN A 143 14.67 0.99 17.24
N PHE A 144 13.49 0.90 16.62
CA PHE A 144 12.19 1.18 17.25
C PHE A 144 11.37 -0.10 17.50
N LEU A 145 12.00 -1.28 17.56
CA LEU A 145 11.31 -2.55 17.71
C LEU A 145 10.38 -2.54 18.94
N GLU A 146 9.13 -2.96 18.74
CA GLU A 146 8.07 -3.00 19.77
C GLU A 146 7.75 -1.65 20.44
N ALA A 147 8.18 -0.52 19.87
CA ALA A 147 7.83 0.79 20.39
C ALA A 147 6.35 1.11 20.21
N ASP A 148 5.78 1.82 21.19
CA ASP A 148 4.42 2.36 21.15
C ASP A 148 4.47 3.86 20.88
N PHE A 149 4.10 4.23 19.66
CA PHE A 149 4.02 5.62 19.24
C PHE A 149 2.72 6.30 19.68
N ASP A 150 1.67 5.55 20.06
CA ASP A 150 0.32 6.10 20.32
C ASP A 150 -0.14 7.08 19.21
N ASP A 151 -1.14 7.92 19.48
CA ASP A 151 -1.57 9.01 18.60
C ASP A 151 -0.50 10.12 18.45
N GLY A 152 -0.65 10.98 17.46
CA GLY A 152 0.22 12.14 17.22
C GLY A 152 1.13 12.00 16.01
N HIS A 153 1.69 13.13 15.55
CA HIS A 153 2.55 13.15 14.37
C HIS A 153 3.96 12.63 14.70
N ILE A 154 4.52 11.84 13.78
CA ILE A 154 5.91 11.38 13.81
C ILE A 154 6.63 12.11 12.67
N ASN A 155 7.61 12.94 13.01
CA ASN A 155 8.26 13.83 12.07
C ASN A 155 9.74 13.52 11.90
N PHE A 156 10.12 12.97 10.75
CA PHE A 156 11.49 12.74 10.29
C PHE A 156 11.84 13.65 9.10
N PHE A 157 11.27 14.86 9.06
CA PHE A 157 11.58 15.80 7.97
C PHE A 157 13.08 16.11 7.91
N ALA A 158 13.69 15.91 6.73
CA ALA A 158 15.11 16.14 6.50
C ALA A 158 16.06 15.42 7.49
N THR A 159 15.61 14.30 8.08
CA THR A 159 16.43 13.46 8.95
C THR A 159 17.46 12.69 8.13
N ASP A 160 18.70 12.66 8.61
CA ASP A 160 19.74 11.79 8.08
C ASP A 160 19.89 10.56 8.98
N PHE A 161 19.34 9.43 8.54
CA PHE A 161 19.53 8.15 9.23
C PHE A 161 20.91 7.54 8.97
N GLY A 162 21.68 8.11 8.05
CA GLY A 162 23.00 7.64 7.63
C GLY A 162 23.00 6.20 7.11
N ASN A 163 24.01 5.44 7.50
CA ASN A 163 24.30 4.13 6.91
C ASN A 163 23.76 2.94 7.71
N GLY A 164 23.22 3.20 8.90
CA GLY A 164 22.65 2.16 9.74
C GLY A 164 21.27 1.69 9.25
N ASP A 165 20.82 0.60 9.84
CA ASP A 165 19.49 0.06 9.59
C ASP A 165 18.46 0.83 10.41
N VAL A 166 17.36 1.25 9.78
CA VAL A 166 16.23 1.88 10.47
C VAL A 166 15.11 0.87 10.60
N LEU A 167 14.82 0.44 11.83
CA LEU A 167 13.90 -0.66 12.11
C LEU A 167 12.65 -0.15 12.84
N LEU A 168 11.54 -0.01 12.12
CA LEU A 168 10.19 0.24 12.67
C LEU A 168 9.35 -1.02 12.51
N THR A 169 9.71 -2.06 13.26
CA THR A 169 9.07 -3.38 13.20
C THR A 169 8.29 -3.65 14.49
N ASP A 170 7.15 -4.32 14.37
CA ASP A 170 6.28 -4.67 15.49
C ASP A 170 5.83 -3.49 16.37
N THR A 171 5.92 -2.27 15.84
CA THR A 171 5.47 -1.05 16.50
C THR A 171 3.95 -0.92 16.48
N THR A 172 3.40 -0.24 17.47
CA THR A 172 2.02 0.26 17.45
C THR A 172 2.03 1.75 17.15
N ILE A 173 1.28 2.16 16.12
CA ILE A 173 1.19 3.56 15.70
C ILE A 173 -0.28 3.98 15.71
N GLY A 174 -0.62 5.00 16.48
CA GLY A 174 -1.97 5.56 16.54
C GLY A 174 -2.30 6.42 15.34
N SER A 175 -3.29 7.30 15.53
CA SER A 175 -3.73 8.27 14.54
C SER A 175 -2.75 9.43 14.45
N GLY A 176 -2.41 9.83 13.23
CA GLY A 176 -1.39 10.84 13.01
C GLY A 176 -0.81 10.78 11.60
N GLN A 177 0.28 11.53 11.41
CA GLN A 177 0.99 11.58 10.14
C GLN A 177 2.42 11.10 10.37
N LEU A 178 2.92 10.29 9.45
CA LEU A 178 4.34 9.94 9.36
C LEU A 178 4.98 10.79 8.27
N ILE A 179 5.88 11.69 8.66
CA ILE A 179 6.58 12.60 7.76
C ILE A 179 8.01 12.09 7.58
N LEU A 180 8.34 11.64 6.38
CA LEU A 180 9.67 11.19 5.95
C LEU A 180 10.23 12.10 4.84
N ALA A 181 9.62 13.28 4.67
CA ALA A 181 9.93 14.15 3.56
C ALA A 181 11.39 14.64 3.65
N LYS A 182 12.15 14.46 2.56
CA LYS A 182 13.59 14.73 2.44
C LYS A 182 14.50 13.93 3.39
N ALA A 183 13.98 12.91 4.08
CA ALA A 183 14.82 12.04 4.87
C ALA A 183 15.75 11.20 3.96
N CYS A 184 16.90 10.78 4.48
CA CYS A 184 17.78 9.82 3.82
C CYS A 184 18.07 8.64 4.73
N ALA A 185 17.97 7.43 4.19
CA ALA A 185 18.30 6.19 4.87
C ALA A 185 19.03 5.23 3.94
N SER A 186 19.96 4.46 4.48
CA SER A 186 20.58 3.36 3.76
C SER A 186 19.63 2.17 3.66
N HIS A 187 19.22 1.65 4.82
CA HIS A 187 18.26 0.56 4.95
C HIS A 187 17.06 1.03 5.75
N PHE A 188 15.85 0.80 5.25
CA PHE A 188 14.63 1.25 5.91
C PHE A 188 13.59 0.14 5.96
N LEU A 189 13.27 -0.35 7.15
CA LEU A 189 12.25 -1.36 7.38
C LEU A 189 11.08 -0.75 8.17
N PHE A 190 9.94 -0.63 7.51
CA PHE A 190 8.68 -0.22 8.11
C PHE A 190 7.68 -1.36 8.02
N SER A 191 7.50 -2.07 9.12
CA SER A 191 6.56 -3.19 9.25
C SER A 191 5.88 -3.15 10.62
N PRO A 192 5.00 -2.16 10.86
CA PRO A 192 4.30 -2.04 12.13
C PRO A 192 3.39 -3.24 12.37
N LYS A 193 3.17 -3.56 13.65
CA LYS A 193 2.17 -4.56 14.05
C LYS A 193 0.75 -4.07 13.76
N ALA A 194 0.50 -2.79 14.01
CA ALA A 194 -0.73 -2.08 13.69
C ALA A 194 -0.45 -0.58 13.53
N HIS A 195 -1.14 0.06 12.58
CA HIS A 195 -1.11 1.51 12.45
C HIS A 195 -2.51 2.10 12.21
N LYS A 196 -2.74 3.35 12.63
CA LYS A 196 -3.92 4.15 12.28
C LYS A 196 -3.55 5.48 11.61
N LEU A 197 -2.38 5.51 10.98
CA LEU A 197 -1.87 6.67 10.26
C LEU A 197 -2.88 7.18 9.22
N THR A 198 -3.09 8.49 9.18
CA THR A 198 -3.94 9.15 8.19
C THR A 198 -3.14 9.63 6.99
N ALA A 199 -1.84 9.86 7.14
CA ALA A 199 -0.95 10.25 6.06
C ALA A 199 0.46 9.69 6.23
N ILE A 200 1.07 9.32 5.11
CA ILE A 200 2.51 9.07 5.01
C ILE A 200 3.07 9.98 3.91
N SER A 201 3.95 10.90 4.29
CA SER A 201 4.60 11.85 3.38
C SER A 201 6.08 11.51 3.24
N ALA A 202 6.44 10.80 2.19
CA ALA A 202 7.80 10.40 1.82
C ALA A 202 8.35 11.21 0.63
N ARG A 203 7.94 12.48 0.51
CA ARG A 203 8.36 13.34 -0.59
C ARG A 203 9.86 13.61 -0.55
N GLY A 204 10.57 13.27 -1.62
CA GLY A 204 12.02 13.42 -1.65
C GLY A 204 12.78 12.50 -0.69
N LEU A 205 12.13 11.43 -0.18
CA LEU A 205 12.80 10.39 0.59
C LEU A 205 13.88 9.72 -0.26
N VAL A 206 15.06 9.51 0.31
CA VAL A 206 16.18 8.80 -0.33
C VAL A 206 16.39 7.47 0.39
N ILE A 207 16.35 6.37 -0.36
CA ILE A 207 16.73 5.03 0.13
C ILE A 207 17.89 4.53 -0.73
N SER A 208 19.07 4.39 -0.13
CA SER A 208 20.29 4.13 -0.90
C SER A 208 20.62 2.65 -1.14
N GLN A 209 20.21 1.73 -0.26
CA GLN A 209 20.52 0.30 -0.37
C GLN A 209 19.29 -0.60 -0.52
N TRP A 210 18.39 -0.61 0.47
CA TRP A 210 17.10 -1.28 0.33
C TRP A 210 16.04 -0.71 1.28
N GLY A 211 14.77 -0.84 0.90
CA GLY A 211 13.64 -0.38 1.71
C GLY A 211 12.48 -1.36 1.66
N VAL A 212 11.84 -1.60 2.80
CA VAL A 212 10.64 -2.44 2.92
C VAL A 212 9.56 -1.63 3.62
N LEU A 213 8.42 -1.46 2.96
CA LEU A 213 7.25 -0.78 3.50
C LEU A 213 6.05 -1.73 3.44
N MET A 214 5.72 -2.33 4.60
CA MET A 214 4.60 -3.24 4.78
C MET A 214 3.42 -2.47 5.40
N LEU A 215 2.53 -1.95 4.56
CA LEU A 215 1.37 -1.15 4.97
C LEU A 215 0.15 -2.06 5.20
N LYS A 216 0.18 -2.84 6.27
CA LYS A 216 -0.93 -3.72 6.64
C LYS A 216 -2.13 -2.89 7.13
N ASP A 217 -3.30 -3.07 6.51
CA ASP A 217 -4.56 -2.36 6.82
C ASP A 217 -4.46 -0.84 6.62
N GLY A 218 -4.47 -0.42 5.35
CA GLY A 218 -4.43 0.99 4.96
C GLY A 218 -5.74 1.75 5.07
N SER A 219 -6.79 1.18 5.68
CA SER A 219 -8.15 1.74 5.67
C SER A 219 -8.29 3.14 6.29
N THR A 220 -7.34 3.53 7.13
CA THR A 220 -7.28 4.86 7.76
C THR A 220 -6.46 5.88 6.97
N LEU A 221 -5.63 5.42 6.02
CA LEU A 221 -4.80 6.30 5.21
C LEU A 221 -5.67 7.08 4.23
N GLU A 222 -5.43 8.39 4.16
CA GLU A 222 -6.00 9.30 3.18
C GLU A 222 -4.97 9.66 2.12
N THR A 223 -3.69 9.72 2.50
CA THR A 223 -2.60 10.08 1.60
C THR A 223 -1.34 9.24 1.81
N LEU A 224 -0.70 8.89 0.69
CA LEU A 224 0.56 8.16 0.65
C LEU A 224 1.39 8.74 -0.51
N ASP A 225 2.30 9.66 -0.19
CA ASP A 225 2.99 10.51 -1.17
C ASP A 225 4.49 10.22 -1.21
N PHE A 226 5.00 9.75 -2.36
CA PHE A 226 6.42 9.49 -2.61
C PHE A 226 7.01 10.44 -3.66
N GLN A 227 6.32 11.53 -4.01
CA GLN A 227 6.78 12.40 -5.09
C GLN A 227 8.20 12.91 -4.88
N GLY A 228 9.05 12.74 -5.89
CA GLY A 228 10.45 13.14 -5.86
C GLY A 228 11.37 12.22 -5.05
N ALA A 229 10.87 11.11 -4.50
CA ALA A 229 11.71 10.13 -3.83
C ALA A 229 12.76 9.53 -4.78
N SER A 230 13.93 9.19 -4.23
CA SER A 230 15.04 8.54 -4.94
C SER A 230 15.34 7.19 -4.31
N PHE A 231 15.14 6.13 -5.08
CA PHE A 231 15.44 4.76 -4.68
C PHE A 231 16.66 4.28 -5.45
N ASP A 232 17.83 4.50 -4.86
CA ASP A 232 19.07 3.94 -5.39
C ASP A 232 19.21 2.46 -5.04
N GLY A 233 18.49 2.01 -4.01
CA GLY A 233 18.34 0.62 -3.61
C GLY A 233 17.05 -0.06 -4.08
N ALA A 234 16.92 -1.37 -3.82
CA ALA A 234 15.68 -2.11 -4.08
C ALA A 234 14.61 -1.75 -3.04
N VAL A 235 13.37 -1.50 -3.48
CA VAL A 235 12.28 -1.11 -2.57
C VAL A 235 11.08 -2.03 -2.73
N PHE A 236 10.57 -2.54 -1.62
CA PHE A 236 9.42 -3.43 -1.56
C PHE A 236 8.28 -2.70 -0.89
N ILE A 237 7.16 -2.53 -1.60
CA ILE A 237 5.95 -1.90 -1.06
C ILE A 237 4.81 -2.92 -1.15
N SER A 238 4.22 -3.24 -0.01
CA SER A 238 3.10 -4.16 0.10
C SER A 238 2.03 -3.63 1.04
N GLY A 239 0.85 -4.22 0.98
CA GLY A 239 -0.28 -3.83 1.82
C GLY A 239 -1.60 -3.91 1.09
N ASP A 240 -2.69 -3.96 1.86
CA ASP A 240 -4.05 -3.84 1.34
C ASP A 240 -4.52 -2.40 1.62
N LEU A 241 -4.54 -1.57 0.57
CA LEU A 241 -4.85 -0.14 0.64
C LEU A 241 -6.16 0.17 -0.08
N ASP A 242 -6.87 1.20 0.35
CA ASP A 242 -8.05 1.74 -0.33
C ASP A 242 -7.78 3.08 -1.05
N ILE A 243 -6.52 3.53 -0.98
CA ILE A 243 -5.96 4.69 -1.69
C ILE A 243 -4.84 4.25 -2.65
N VAL A 244 -4.51 5.10 -3.64
CA VAL A 244 -3.39 4.84 -4.55
C VAL A 244 -2.12 5.56 -4.08
N PRO A 245 -0.99 4.85 -3.82
CA PRO A 245 0.28 5.51 -3.55
C PRO A 245 0.73 6.38 -4.71
N ASP A 246 1.18 7.60 -4.40
CA ASP A 246 1.69 8.53 -5.39
C ASP A 246 3.18 8.34 -5.62
N LEU A 247 3.52 7.37 -6.49
CA LEU A 247 4.88 7.08 -6.96
C LEU A 247 5.25 7.87 -8.23
N ARG A 248 4.55 8.98 -8.52
CA ARG A 248 4.88 9.85 -9.66
C ARG A 248 6.17 10.61 -9.37
N ARG A 249 6.97 10.84 -10.42
CA ARG A 249 8.23 11.61 -10.35
C ARG A 249 9.28 11.04 -9.39
N ILE A 250 9.25 9.74 -9.13
CA ILE A 250 10.35 9.07 -8.43
C ILE A 250 11.53 8.83 -9.38
N ARG A 251 12.73 8.80 -8.82
CA ARG A 251 13.92 8.25 -9.48
C ARG A 251 14.18 6.87 -8.89
N SER A 252 14.38 5.87 -9.74
CA SER A 252 14.72 4.52 -9.28
C SER A 252 15.84 3.94 -10.13
N SER A 253 16.91 3.50 -9.47
CA SER A 253 18.04 2.82 -10.10
C SER A 253 17.89 1.30 -10.07
N HIS A 254 17.09 0.79 -9.12
CA HIS A 254 16.76 -0.63 -8.94
C HIS A 254 15.24 -0.87 -9.03
N GLN A 255 14.85 -2.14 -8.94
CA GLN A 255 13.47 -2.57 -9.00
C GLN A 255 12.67 -2.11 -7.78
N ILE A 256 11.40 -1.76 -8.02
CA ILE A 256 10.43 -1.44 -6.97
C ILE A 256 9.35 -2.52 -7.00
N GLU A 257 9.37 -3.44 -6.05
CA GLU A 257 8.42 -4.54 -6.02
C GLU A 257 7.05 -4.09 -5.49
N LEU A 258 6.00 -4.36 -6.28
CA LEU A 258 4.61 -3.98 -6.01
C LEU A 258 3.66 -5.19 -6.07
N GLY A 259 4.20 -6.42 -6.14
CA GLY A 259 3.41 -7.64 -6.37
C GLY A 259 2.37 -7.88 -5.29
N GLU A 260 2.73 -7.60 -4.04
CA GLU A 260 1.86 -7.77 -2.86
C GLU A 260 1.05 -6.52 -2.49
N LEU A 261 1.19 -5.42 -3.23
CA LEU A 261 0.40 -4.20 -3.01
C LEU A 261 -0.99 -4.37 -3.61
N LYS A 262 -2.05 -4.49 -2.81
CA LYS A 262 -3.45 -4.52 -3.27
C LYS A 262 -4.13 -3.18 -3.05
N ILE A 263 -4.89 -2.76 -4.05
CA ILE A 263 -5.57 -1.46 -4.05
C ILE A 263 -7.07 -1.70 -4.31
N GLU A 264 -7.89 -1.40 -3.32
CA GLU A 264 -9.35 -1.42 -3.39
C GLU A 264 -9.90 0.00 -3.25
N LEU A 265 -9.82 0.77 -4.35
CA LEU A 265 -10.23 2.17 -4.40
C LEU A 265 -11.59 2.45 -3.73
N ARG A 266 -11.62 3.48 -2.87
CA ARG A 266 -12.87 4.12 -2.44
C ARG A 266 -13.62 4.69 -3.65
N ARG A 267 -14.90 4.35 -3.78
CA ARG A 267 -15.72 4.76 -4.92
C ARG A 267 -16.99 5.44 -4.47
N LEU A 268 -17.22 6.63 -5.04
CA LEU A 268 -18.47 7.35 -4.87
C LEU A 268 -19.48 6.85 -5.91
N SER A 269 -20.74 6.79 -5.49
CA SER A 269 -21.88 6.54 -6.39
C SER A 269 -22.96 7.56 -6.11
N HIS A 270 -23.40 8.27 -7.16
CA HIS A 270 -24.52 9.21 -7.06
C HIS A 270 -25.89 8.52 -6.88
N TYR A 271 -25.99 7.22 -7.14
CA TYR A 271 -27.22 6.45 -6.99
C TYR A 271 -27.16 5.55 -5.76
N SER A 272 -28.12 5.71 -4.86
CA SER A 272 -28.16 5.05 -3.55
C SER A 272 -28.98 3.75 -3.53
N SER A 273 -30.07 3.66 -4.32
CA SER A 273 -31.12 2.65 -4.10
C SER A 273 -31.08 1.42 -5.02
N SER A 274 -30.31 1.41 -6.12
CA SER A 274 -30.19 0.24 -7.02
C SER A 274 -28.75 -0.25 -7.11
N ARG A 275 -28.50 -1.52 -6.76
CA ARG A 275 -27.17 -2.18 -6.87
C ARG A 275 -26.61 -2.13 -8.30
N LEU A 276 -27.50 -2.28 -9.29
CA LEU A 276 -27.12 -2.28 -10.69
C LEU A 276 -26.68 -0.88 -11.12
N LEU A 277 -27.50 0.16 -10.87
CA LEU A 277 -27.12 1.55 -11.18
C LEU A 277 -25.87 2.00 -10.42
N LYS A 278 -25.72 1.60 -9.15
CA LYS A 278 -24.51 1.86 -8.34
C LYS A 278 -23.26 1.30 -9.00
N TYR A 279 -23.32 0.10 -9.57
CA TYR A 279 -22.18 -0.50 -10.27
C TYR A 279 -21.77 0.30 -11.53
N PHE A 280 -22.74 0.83 -12.28
CA PHE A 280 -22.47 1.62 -13.48
C PHE A 280 -22.04 3.06 -13.18
N SER A 281 -22.46 3.65 -12.05
CA SER A 281 -22.15 5.03 -11.69
C SER A 281 -20.93 5.23 -10.79
N GLN A 282 -20.22 4.15 -10.44
CA GLN A 282 -19.00 4.26 -9.62
C GLN A 282 -17.90 5.04 -10.36
N CYS A 283 -17.38 6.08 -9.72
CA CYS A 283 -16.18 6.82 -10.12
C CYS A 283 -15.16 6.85 -8.98
N SER A 284 -13.89 7.11 -9.31
CA SER A 284 -12.88 7.41 -8.29
C SER A 284 -13.23 8.72 -7.59
N GLU A 285 -12.97 8.78 -6.29
CA GLU A 285 -13.13 10.02 -5.51
C GLU A 285 -12.08 11.06 -5.93
N ASN A 286 -10.85 10.63 -6.22
CA ASN A 286 -9.76 11.52 -6.64
C ASN A 286 -9.48 11.41 -8.14
N VAL A 287 -9.54 12.55 -8.83
CA VAL A 287 -9.29 12.67 -10.28
C VAL A 287 -7.87 12.22 -10.66
N GLU A 288 -6.90 12.34 -9.74
CA GLU A 288 -5.50 12.01 -9.97
C GLU A 288 -5.18 10.51 -9.88
N ASP A 289 -6.08 9.69 -9.33
CA ASP A 289 -5.81 8.26 -9.09
C ASP A 289 -5.49 7.50 -10.36
N SER A 290 -6.13 7.86 -11.48
CA SER A 290 -5.82 7.33 -12.81
C SER A 290 -4.34 7.53 -13.18
N GLY A 291 -3.80 8.73 -12.94
CA GLY A 291 -2.40 9.05 -13.21
C GLY A 291 -1.44 8.33 -12.25
N ARG A 292 -1.84 8.13 -10.99
CA ARG A 292 -1.07 7.35 -10.01
C ARG A 292 -1.03 5.87 -10.41
N LEU A 293 -2.16 5.28 -10.78
CA LEU A 293 -2.28 3.88 -11.23
C LEU A 293 -1.50 3.62 -12.53
N ARG A 294 -1.52 4.57 -13.47
CA ARG A 294 -0.68 4.50 -14.67
C ARG A 294 0.79 4.36 -14.30
N ARG A 295 1.25 5.10 -13.31
CA ARG A 295 2.63 5.01 -12.85
C ARG A 295 2.93 3.66 -12.18
N LEU A 296 2.02 3.13 -11.37
CA LEU A 296 2.17 1.78 -10.79
C LEU A 296 2.25 0.70 -11.88
N LYS A 297 1.43 0.83 -12.92
CA LYS A 297 1.47 -0.03 -14.09
C LYS A 297 2.82 0.02 -14.81
N GLU A 298 3.35 1.22 -15.10
CA GLU A 298 4.68 1.39 -15.72
C GLU A 298 5.79 0.70 -14.92
N ILE A 299 5.75 0.83 -13.59
CA ILE A 299 6.72 0.18 -12.69
C ILE A 299 6.57 -1.36 -12.77
N ALA A 300 5.34 -1.88 -12.72
CA ALA A 300 5.10 -3.31 -12.83
C ALA A 300 5.55 -3.89 -14.19
N GLU A 301 5.32 -3.16 -15.28
CA GLU A 301 5.78 -3.54 -16.62
C GLU A 301 7.32 -3.55 -16.71
N ALA A 302 7.98 -2.52 -16.15
CA ALA A 302 9.45 -2.45 -16.09
C ALA A 302 10.05 -3.64 -15.30
N ASN A 303 9.37 -4.08 -14.24
CA ASN A 303 9.75 -5.26 -13.47
C ASN A 303 9.40 -6.60 -14.15
N LYS A 304 8.72 -6.59 -15.29
CA LYS A 304 8.15 -7.78 -15.95
C LYS A 304 7.11 -8.53 -15.10
N ASP A 305 6.49 -7.84 -14.14
CA ASP A 305 5.35 -8.37 -13.40
C ASP A 305 4.06 -8.14 -14.19
N HIS A 306 3.77 -9.11 -15.05
CA HIS A 306 2.60 -9.04 -15.93
C HIS A 306 1.26 -9.04 -15.16
N GLN A 307 1.19 -9.72 -14.00
CA GLN A 307 -0.06 -9.81 -13.25
C GLN A 307 -0.37 -8.49 -12.56
N ALA A 308 0.62 -7.86 -11.92
CA ALA A 308 0.44 -6.54 -11.33
C ALA A 308 0.14 -5.49 -12.41
N ALA A 309 0.82 -5.52 -13.56
CA ALA A 309 0.55 -4.60 -14.67
C ALA A 309 -0.89 -4.69 -15.20
N LEU A 310 -1.40 -5.91 -15.44
CA LEU A 310 -2.79 -6.12 -15.87
C LEU A 310 -3.80 -5.63 -14.83
N ARG A 311 -3.49 -5.82 -13.54
CA ARG A 311 -4.33 -5.37 -12.43
C ARG A 311 -4.38 -3.85 -12.35
N PHE A 312 -3.23 -3.18 -12.29
CA PHE A 312 -3.17 -1.72 -12.27
C PHE A 312 -3.78 -1.09 -13.52
N SER A 313 -3.63 -1.71 -14.69
CA SER A 313 -4.30 -1.23 -15.91
C SER A 313 -5.82 -1.35 -15.83
N ALA A 314 -6.35 -2.43 -15.22
CA ALA A 314 -7.79 -2.57 -15.02
C ALA A 314 -8.31 -1.54 -14.02
N ASP A 315 -7.57 -1.28 -12.94
CA ASP A 315 -7.93 -0.28 -11.95
C ASP A 315 -7.82 1.15 -12.51
N GLU A 316 -6.82 1.45 -13.34
CA GLU A 316 -6.70 2.73 -14.08
C GLU A 316 -7.96 2.99 -14.92
N ASN A 317 -8.37 2.00 -15.72
CA ASN A 317 -9.57 2.12 -16.55
C ASN A 317 -10.84 2.29 -15.71
N ARG A 318 -10.91 1.65 -14.54
CA ARG A 318 -12.04 1.81 -13.61
C ARG A 318 -12.06 3.20 -12.98
N ALA A 319 -10.91 3.72 -12.57
CA ALA A 319 -10.77 5.05 -11.96
C ALA A 319 -11.06 6.18 -12.97
N SER A 320 -10.77 5.95 -14.26
CA SER A 320 -10.89 6.95 -15.33
C SER A 320 -12.33 7.16 -15.83
N ARG A 321 -13.26 6.26 -15.49
CA ARG A 321 -14.66 6.32 -15.94
C ARG A 321 -15.31 7.65 -15.59
N TRP A 322 -16.07 8.19 -16.53
CA TRP A 322 -16.85 9.44 -16.40
C TRP A 322 -16.03 10.73 -16.17
N ILE A 323 -14.72 10.61 -15.94
CA ILE A 323 -13.80 11.73 -15.68
C ILE A 323 -12.93 11.98 -16.91
N GLN A 324 -12.05 11.02 -17.24
CA GLN A 324 -11.17 11.11 -18.41
C GLN A 324 -11.79 10.41 -19.63
N THR A 325 -12.52 9.31 -19.39
CA THR A 325 -13.19 8.57 -20.46
C THR A 325 -14.54 9.24 -20.81
N SER A 326 -14.85 9.35 -22.10
CA SER A 326 -16.15 9.85 -22.57
C SER A 326 -17.32 9.01 -22.04
N LYS A 327 -18.55 9.54 -22.09
CA LYS A 327 -19.75 8.82 -21.60
C LYS A 327 -19.95 7.47 -22.29
N LEU A 328 -19.85 7.42 -23.63
CA LEU A 328 -19.97 6.17 -24.39
C LEU A 328 -18.79 5.23 -24.11
N GLY A 329 -17.56 5.76 -24.01
CA GLY A 329 -16.39 4.97 -23.66
C GLY A 329 -16.52 4.32 -22.28
N SER A 330 -17.05 5.06 -21.30
CA SER A 330 -17.26 4.55 -19.93
C SER A 330 -18.29 3.42 -19.90
N ILE A 331 -19.35 3.48 -20.73
CA ILE A 331 -20.33 2.39 -20.87
C ILE A 331 -19.66 1.13 -21.45
N LEU A 332 -18.84 1.30 -22.50
CA LEU A 332 -18.08 0.20 -23.09
C LEU A 332 -17.07 -0.41 -22.08
N ASP A 333 -16.39 0.42 -21.31
CA ASP A 333 -15.46 -0.03 -20.26
C ASP A 333 -16.17 -0.82 -19.16
N ILE A 334 -17.39 -0.42 -18.79
CA ILE A 334 -18.18 -1.18 -17.80
C ILE A 334 -18.61 -2.52 -18.38
N ALA A 335 -19.03 -2.56 -19.65
CA ALA A 335 -19.33 -3.81 -20.34
C ALA A 335 -18.09 -4.72 -20.37
N PHE A 336 -16.92 -4.19 -20.76
CA PHE A 336 -15.67 -4.94 -20.81
C PHE A 336 -15.24 -5.48 -19.43
N SER A 337 -15.38 -4.65 -18.38
CA SER A 337 -15.18 -5.03 -16.98
C SER A 337 -16.13 -6.14 -16.52
N GLY A 338 -17.42 -6.02 -16.85
CA GLY A 338 -18.45 -7.00 -16.49
C GLY A 338 -18.25 -8.33 -17.19
N PHE A 339 -18.00 -8.31 -18.50
CA PHE A 339 -17.89 -9.51 -19.32
C PHE A 339 -16.57 -10.25 -19.16
N SER A 340 -15.46 -9.57 -18.87
CA SER A 340 -14.13 -10.21 -18.88
C SER A 340 -13.19 -9.83 -17.73
N ASN A 341 -13.58 -8.88 -16.87
CA ASN A 341 -12.65 -8.22 -15.95
C ASN A 341 -11.40 -7.68 -16.67
N TYR A 342 -11.61 -6.90 -17.73
CA TYR A 342 -10.51 -6.38 -18.56
C TYR A 342 -9.57 -7.47 -19.11
N GLY A 343 -10.14 -8.63 -19.50
CA GLY A 343 -9.37 -9.77 -19.99
C GLY A 343 -8.60 -10.54 -18.91
N GLN A 344 -8.82 -10.30 -17.62
CA GLN A 344 -8.21 -11.10 -16.55
C GLN A 344 -9.01 -12.39 -16.25
N SER A 345 -10.30 -12.43 -16.59
CA SER A 345 -11.16 -13.59 -16.35
C SER A 345 -11.52 -14.29 -17.65
N ILE A 346 -11.18 -15.58 -17.74
CA ILE A 346 -11.60 -16.47 -18.84
C ILE A 346 -13.01 -17.04 -18.58
N LEU A 347 -13.36 -17.24 -17.30
CA LEU A 347 -14.62 -17.89 -16.92
C LEU A 347 -15.83 -16.99 -17.14
N ARG A 348 -15.72 -15.67 -16.88
CA ARG A 348 -16.82 -14.72 -17.09
C ARG A 348 -17.36 -14.73 -18.54
N PRO A 349 -16.53 -14.54 -19.58
CA PRO A 349 -17.05 -14.52 -20.95
C PRO A 349 -17.57 -15.90 -21.38
N PHE A 350 -17.02 -16.99 -20.84
CA PHE A 350 -17.56 -18.35 -21.06
C PHE A 350 -18.97 -18.51 -20.49
N CYS A 351 -19.22 -18.08 -19.25
CA CYS A 351 -20.56 -18.11 -18.66
C CYS A 351 -21.56 -17.22 -19.43
N TRP A 352 -21.12 -16.05 -19.89
CA TRP A 352 -21.95 -15.18 -20.73
C TRP A 352 -22.29 -15.82 -22.08
N LEU A 353 -21.33 -16.50 -22.72
CA LEU A 353 -21.56 -17.25 -23.95
C LEU A 353 -22.55 -18.41 -23.73
N ALA A 354 -22.42 -19.15 -22.63
CA ALA A 354 -23.37 -20.21 -22.26
C ALA A 354 -24.78 -19.66 -21.98
N GLY A 355 -24.88 -18.51 -21.32
CA GLY A 355 -26.14 -17.80 -21.10
C GLY A 355 -26.77 -17.34 -22.42
N LEU A 356 -25.97 -16.77 -23.33
CA LEU A 356 -26.42 -16.35 -24.66
C LEU A 356 -26.93 -17.54 -25.47
N LEU A 357 -26.27 -18.69 -25.39
CA LEU A 357 -26.73 -19.95 -26.00
C LEU A 357 -28.11 -20.36 -25.47
N ALA A 358 -28.32 -20.32 -24.15
CA ALA A 358 -29.59 -20.69 -23.52
C ALA A 358 -30.73 -19.72 -23.88
N ILE A 359 -30.44 -18.42 -23.89
CA ILE A 359 -31.39 -17.38 -24.32
C ILE A 359 -31.75 -17.57 -25.81
N GLY A 360 -30.74 -17.75 -26.67
CA GLY A 360 -30.94 -17.98 -28.10
C GLY A 360 -31.79 -19.21 -28.37
N THR A 361 -31.47 -20.33 -27.72
CA THR A 361 -32.26 -21.58 -27.80
C THR A 361 -33.72 -21.34 -27.44
N SER A 362 -33.97 -20.62 -26.35
CA SER A 362 -35.34 -20.34 -25.88
C SER A 362 -36.10 -19.45 -26.88
N LEU A 363 -35.43 -18.43 -27.42
CA LEU A 363 -36.02 -17.49 -28.36
C LEU A 363 -36.32 -18.13 -29.72
N TYR A 364 -35.40 -18.93 -30.25
CA TYR A 364 -35.59 -19.64 -31.52
C TYR A 364 -36.73 -20.65 -31.44
N LYS A 365 -36.81 -21.40 -30.32
CA LYS A 365 -37.92 -22.31 -30.06
C LYS A 365 -39.25 -21.55 -29.98
N PHE A 366 -39.29 -20.44 -29.25
CA PHE A 366 -40.51 -19.65 -29.07
C PHE A 366 -41.04 -19.06 -30.40
N MET A 367 -40.14 -18.71 -31.32
CA MET A 367 -40.49 -18.11 -32.62
C MET A 367 -40.72 -19.13 -33.73
N GLY A 368 -40.55 -20.44 -33.46
CA GLY A 368 -40.76 -21.51 -34.45
C GLY A 368 -42.19 -21.50 -35.00
N THR A 369 -42.34 -21.61 -36.31
CA THR A 369 -43.62 -21.47 -37.01
C THR A 369 -44.25 -22.80 -37.42
N ASN A 370 -43.58 -23.93 -37.17
CA ASN A 370 -44.01 -25.21 -37.72
C ASN A 370 -45.20 -25.83 -36.98
N GLU A 371 -46.23 -26.19 -37.75
CA GLU A 371 -47.17 -27.26 -37.43
C GLU A 371 -46.45 -28.62 -37.56
N HIS A 372 -46.57 -29.46 -36.54
CA HIS A 372 -45.72 -30.63 -36.32
C HIS A 372 -45.86 -31.74 -37.38
N PRO A 373 -44.76 -32.41 -37.80
CA PRO A 373 -44.85 -33.71 -38.45
C PRO A 373 -45.32 -34.77 -37.44
N ILE A 374 -46.40 -35.47 -37.77
CA ILE A 374 -47.06 -36.49 -36.94
C ILE A 374 -46.06 -37.58 -36.49
N GLY A 375 -45.90 -37.79 -35.17
CA GLY A 375 -45.45 -39.07 -34.61
C GLY A 375 -44.15 -39.14 -33.79
N LYS A 376 -43.59 -38.05 -33.24
CA LYS A 376 -42.47 -38.11 -32.27
C LYS A 376 -42.73 -37.24 -31.03
N PRO A 377 -42.21 -37.60 -29.83
CA PRO A 377 -42.37 -36.78 -28.63
C PRO A 377 -41.81 -35.36 -28.87
N GLU A 378 -42.71 -34.38 -28.76
CA GLU A 378 -42.68 -33.07 -29.43
C GLU A 378 -41.60 -32.10 -28.93
N TRP A 379 -41.23 -32.14 -27.65
CA TRP A 379 -40.37 -31.11 -27.06
C TRP A 379 -38.87 -31.28 -27.30
N TRP A 380 -38.40 -32.49 -27.64
CA TRP A 380 -36.98 -32.75 -27.92
C TRP A 380 -36.59 -32.44 -29.36
N GLY A 381 -37.51 -32.59 -30.31
CA GLY A 381 -37.26 -32.30 -31.73
C GLY A 381 -36.98 -30.82 -31.95
N ASP A 382 -37.93 -29.98 -31.55
CA ASP A 382 -37.82 -28.52 -31.72
C ASP A 382 -36.76 -27.92 -30.81
N LEU A 383 -36.60 -28.45 -29.59
CA LEU A 383 -35.50 -28.04 -28.70
C LEU A 383 -34.14 -28.43 -29.27
N GLY A 384 -34.00 -29.62 -29.85
CA GLY A 384 -32.78 -30.07 -30.49
C GLY A 384 -32.39 -29.20 -31.67
N GLN A 385 -33.37 -28.81 -32.51
CA GLN A 385 -33.13 -27.90 -33.63
C GLN A 385 -32.84 -26.47 -33.15
N ALA A 386 -33.50 -25.99 -32.10
CA ALA A 386 -33.22 -24.68 -31.51
C ALA A 386 -31.81 -24.63 -30.87
N ILE A 387 -31.38 -25.71 -30.20
CA ILE A 387 -30.01 -25.86 -29.69
C ILE A 387 -29.01 -25.88 -30.85
N ALA A 388 -29.31 -26.62 -31.92
CA ALA A 388 -28.47 -26.68 -33.11
C ALA A 388 -28.33 -25.30 -33.78
N LEU A 389 -29.43 -24.55 -33.88
CA LEU A 389 -29.45 -23.18 -34.38
C LEU A 389 -28.69 -22.21 -33.47
N ALA A 390 -28.84 -22.32 -32.15
CA ALA A 390 -28.12 -21.49 -31.19
C ALA A 390 -26.61 -21.79 -31.18
N THR A 391 -26.23 -23.06 -31.20
CA THR A 391 -24.83 -23.51 -31.20
C THR A 391 -24.13 -23.08 -32.49
N SER A 392 -24.78 -23.23 -33.63
CA SER A 392 -24.24 -22.80 -34.92
C SER A 392 -24.12 -21.28 -35.02
N ASN A 393 -25.06 -20.50 -34.48
CA ASN A 393 -24.89 -19.04 -34.41
C ASN A 393 -23.80 -18.63 -33.43
N SER A 394 -23.59 -19.40 -32.35
CA SER A 394 -22.52 -19.14 -31.39
C SER A 394 -21.12 -19.47 -31.89
N LEU A 395 -20.97 -20.38 -32.86
CA LEU A 395 -19.69 -20.81 -33.41
C LEU A 395 -19.63 -20.61 -34.94
N PRO A 396 -19.79 -19.37 -35.44
CA PRO A 396 -20.04 -19.12 -36.86
C PRO A 396 -18.85 -19.43 -37.79
N PHE A 397 -17.65 -19.59 -37.24
CA PHE A 397 -16.42 -19.87 -37.98
C PHE A 397 -16.17 -21.36 -38.21
N LEU A 398 -16.86 -22.27 -37.50
CA LEU A 398 -16.70 -23.70 -37.74
C LEU A 398 -17.35 -24.08 -39.08
N PRO A 399 -16.65 -24.77 -40.00
CA PRO A 399 -17.21 -25.12 -41.31
C PRO A 399 -18.55 -25.88 -41.21
N GLN A 400 -18.66 -26.80 -40.26
CA GLN A 400 -19.88 -27.58 -40.00
C GLN A 400 -21.05 -26.73 -39.49
N SER A 401 -20.77 -25.57 -38.91
CA SER A 401 -21.79 -24.68 -38.37
C SER A 401 -22.77 -24.19 -39.44
N ARG A 402 -22.34 -24.04 -40.69
CA ARG A 402 -23.22 -23.55 -41.77
C ARG A 402 -24.29 -24.57 -42.11
N GLY A 403 -23.90 -25.83 -42.33
CA GLY A 403 -24.84 -26.91 -42.63
C GLY A 403 -25.84 -27.13 -41.50
N ILE A 404 -25.37 -27.18 -40.25
CA ILE A 404 -26.23 -27.34 -39.07
C ILE A 404 -27.24 -26.18 -38.96
N ARG A 405 -26.82 -24.96 -39.28
CA ARG A 405 -27.70 -23.79 -39.27
C ARG A 405 -28.77 -23.88 -40.34
N ASP A 406 -28.41 -24.20 -41.57
CA ASP A 406 -29.35 -24.31 -42.69
C ASP A 406 -30.39 -25.42 -42.44
N ASP A 407 -29.94 -26.55 -41.90
CA ASP A 407 -30.82 -27.67 -41.53
C ASP A 407 -31.76 -27.30 -40.38
N ALA A 408 -31.27 -26.57 -39.38
CA ALA A 408 -32.09 -26.10 -38.27
C ALA A 408 -33.10 -25.02 -38.68
N ILE A 409 -32.74 -24.10 -39.60
CA ILE A 409 -33.67 -23.10 -40.16
C ILE A 409 -34.79 -23.80 -40.92
N LYS A 410 -34.46 -24.78 -41.78
CA LYS A 410 -35.45 -25.60 -42.50
C LYS A 410 -36.42 -26.26 -41.53
N ALA A 411 -35.87 -26.87 -40.47
CA ALA A 411 -36.63 -27.63 -39.50
C ALA A 411 -37.48 -26.78 -38.54
N LEU A 412 -37.17 -25.49 -38.36
CA LEU A 412 -37.92 -24.59 -37.46
C LEU A 412 -38.84 -23.59 -38.18
N TYR A 413 -38.47 -23.18 -39.40
CA TYR A 413 -39.10 -22.07 -40.12
C TYR A 413 -39.46 -22.39 -41.58
N SER A 414 -39.36 -23.65 -42.01
CA SER A 414 -39.77 -24.07 -43.36
C SER A 414 -39.14 -23.27 -44.52
N ASN A 415 -37.88 -22.81 -44.35
CA ASN A 415 -37.08 -21.98 -45.28
C ASN A 415 -37.45 -20.49 -45.41
N ASP A 416 -38.36 -19.95 -44.60
CA ASP A 416 -38.70 -18.51 -44.66
C ASP A 416 -38.62 -17.86 -43.27
N PRO A 417 -37.41 -17.69 -42.70
CA PRO A 417 -37.26 -16.94 -41.46
C PRO A 417 -37.68 -15.49 -41.72
N SER A 418 -38.55 -14.96 -40.87
CA SER A 418 -38.89 -13.52 -40.93
C SER A 418 -37.64 -12.65 -40.75
N LEU A 419 -37.67 -11.43 -41.30
CA LEU A 419 -36.60 -10.43 -41.15
C LEU A 419 -36.13 -10.25 -39.69
N LEU A 420 -37.07 -10.39 -38.74
CA LEU A 420 -36.79 -10.31 -37.31
C LEU A 420 -35.90 -11.46 -36.83
N ILE A 421 -36.15 -12.69 -37.29
CA ILE A 421 -35.37 -13.88 -36.92
C ILE A 421 -33.95 -13.77 -37.47
N ASP A 422 -33.80 -13.31 -38.71
CA ASP A 422 -32.49 -13.05 -39.31
C ASP A 422 -31.71 -12.00 -38.51
N ALA A 423 -32.36 -10.90 -38.12
CA ALA A 423 -31.74 -9.86 -37.30
C ALA A 423 -31.29 -10.41 -35.93
N ILE A 424 -32.11 -11.26 -35.29
CA ILE A 424 -31.76 -11.93 -34.03
C ILE A 424 -30.58 -12.89 -34.21
N MET A 425 -30.55 -13.66 -35.30
CA MET A 425 -29.44 -14.58 -35.60
C MET A 425 -28.13 -13.84 -35.84
N ILE A 426 -28.16 -12.75 -36.60
CA ILE A 426 -26.99 -11.88 -36.82
C ILE A 426 -26.52 -11.30 -35.48
N GLY A 427 -27.44 -10.77 -34.67
CA GLY A 427 -27.13 -10.21 -33.35
C GLY A 427 -26.52 -11.25 -32.40
N HIS A 428 -27.08 -12.46 -32.35
CA HIS A 428 -26.55 -13.58 -31.58
C HIS A 428 -25.12 -13.91 -32.04
N GLY A 429 -24.91 -14.09 -33.35
CA GLY A 429 -23.57 -14.40 -33.89
C GLY A 429 -22.53 -13.32 -33.58
N ALA A 430 -22.91 -12.04 -33.67
CA ALA A 430 -22.03 -10.92 -33.33
C ALA A 430 -21.66 -10.91 -31.84
N LEU A 431 -22.62 -11.10 -30.94
CA LEU A 431 -22.38 -11.17 -29.49
C LEU A 431 -21.53 -12.40 -29.11
N SER A 432 -21.78 -13.55 -29.71
CA SER A 432 -20.97 -14.76 -29.47
C SER A 432 -19.54 -14.57 -29.95
N PHE A 433 -19.33 -13.90 -31.09
CA PHE A 433 -17.98 -13.55 -31.54
C PHE A 433 -17.25 -12.66 -30.53
N ILE A 434 -17.92 -11.66 -29.94
CA ILE A 434 -17.35 -10.82 -28.89
C ILE A 434 -16.92 -11.67 -27.69
N PHE A 435 -17.77 -12.58 -27.20
CA PHE A 435 -17.42 -13.42 -26.05
C PHE A 435 -16.27 -14.39 -26.35
N LEU A 436 -16.23 -14.97 -27.55
CA LEU A 436 -15.12 -15.82 -27.98
C LEU A 436 -13.81 -15.04 -28.09
N PHE A 437 -13.86 -13.81 -28.61
CA PHE A 437 -12.73 -12.91 -28.60
C PHE A 437 -12.25 -12.61 -27.17
N LEU A 438 -13.15 -12.34 -26.23
CA LEU A 438 -12.82 -12.09 -24.83
C LEU A 438 -12.22 -13.32 -24.13
N ILE A 439 -12.70 -14.53 -24.46
CA ILE A 439 -12.07 -15.79 -24.01
C ILE A 439 -10.64 -15.88 -24.54
N GLY A 440 -10.43 -15.62 -25.83
CA GLY A 440 -9.11 -15.60 -26.47
C GLY A 440 -8.17 -14.58 -25.82
N LEU A 441 -8.66 -13.37 -25.51
CA LEU A 441 -7.91 -12.34 -24.80
C LEU A 441 -7.50 -12.80 -23.40
N GLY A 442 -8.41 -13.45 -22.66
CA GLY A 442 -8.12 -14.01 -21.34
C GLY A 442 -7.07 -15.12 -21.39
N LEU A 443 -7.13 -16.00 -22.40
CA LEU A 443 -6.13 -17.05 -22.63
C LEU A 443 -4.77 -16.43 -22.96
N ARG A 444 -4.73 -15.43 -23.83
CA ARG A 444 -3.51 -14.70 -24.19
C ARG A 444 -2.84 -14.09 -22.95
N ASN A 445 -3.60 -13.38 -22.13
CA ASN A 445 -3.10 -12.77 -20.90
C ASN A 445 -2.60 -13.81 -19.88
N ARG A 446 -3.30 -14.95 -19.77
CA ARG A 446 -2.93 -16.02 -18.81
C ARG A 446 -1.69 -16.80 -19.22
N PHE A 447 -1.58 -17.14 -20.50
CA PHE A 447 -0.47 -17.94 -21.04
C PHE A 447 0.67 -17.12 -21.64
N ARG A 448 0.54 -15.78 -21.63
CA ARG A 448 1.53 -14.83 -22.18
C ARG A 448 1.83 -15.12 -23.66
N LEU A 449 0.76 -15.32 -24.45
CA LEU A 449 0.82 -15.62 -25.89
C LEU A 449 1.00 -14.37 -26.77
#